data_AF-A0A2V5SMH5-F1
#
_entry.id   AF-A0A2V5SMH5-F1
#
_cell.length_a   1.000
_cell.length_b   1.000
_cell.length_c   1.000
_cell.angle_alpha   90.00
_cell.angle_beta   90.00
_cell.angle_gamma   90.00
#
_symmetry.space_group_name_H-M   'P 1'
#
loop_
_entity.id
_entity.type
_entity.pdbx_description
1 polymer ?
#
loop_
_entity_poly.entity_id
_entity_poly.type
_entity_poly.pdbx_seq_one_letter_code
_entity_poly.pdbx_strand_id
1 'polypeptide(L)'
;MRSLRVRRWLGHLFREWTIESWRPIAPAFAKPQPATWSDAQVTLAWLGHATVLINFFGVKILTDPALFPRIGIRLPGFTIGPKRLTAPALEFHELPKIDLILLSHAH
;
A
#
# COMPACT_ATOMS: atom_id res chain seq x y z
N MET A 1 7.64 -36.60 -18.38
CA MET A 1 6.49 -36.43 -17.45
C MET A 1 6.66 -35.21 -16.53
N ARG A 2 6.71 -33.97 -17.08
CA ARG A 2 6.84 -32.71 -16.30
C ARG A 2 5.69 -31.71 -16.51
N SER A 3 4.73 -31.97 -17.42
CA SER A 3 3.73 -30.97 -17.84
C SER A 3 2.44 -30.93 -17.00
N LEU A 4 2.06 -32.04 -16.34
CA LEU A 4 0.80 -32.11 -15.59
C LEU A 4 0.82 -31.33 -14.27
N ARG A 5 1.99 -31.25 -13.60
CA ARG A 5 2.15 -30.53 -12.33
C ARG A 5 2.12 -29.00 -12.54
N VAL A 6 2.70 -28.51 -13.63
CA VAL A 6 2.71 -27.08 -14.00
C VAL A 6 1.32 -26.60 -14.39
N ARG A 7 0.57 -27.37 -15.18
CA ARG A 7 -0.83 -27.04 -15.55
C ARG A 7 -1.75 -26.94 -14.33
N ARG A 8 -1.56 -27.82 -13.35
CA ARG A 8 -2.36 -27.83 -12.10
C ARG A 8 -2.00 -26.66 -11.18
N TRP A 9 -0.74 -26.25 -11.15
CA TRP A 9 -0.27 -25.07 -10.40
C TRP A 9 -0.72 -23.75 -11.03
N LEU A 10 -0.65 -23.61 -12.36
CA LEU A 10 -1.21 -22.45 -13.07
C LEU A 10 -2.71 -22.31 -12.86
N GLY A 11 -3.46 -23.42 -12.86
CA GLY A 11 -4.89 -23.42 -12.53
C GLY A 11 -5.18 -23.01 -11.08
N HIS A 12 -4.32 -23.41 -10.13
CA HIS A 12 -4.41 -22.98 -8.73
C HIS A 12 -4.17 -21.49 -8.58
N LEU A 13 -3.10 -20.96 -9.19
CA LEU A 13 -2.80 -19.54 -9.18
C LEU A 13 -3.88 -18.71 -9.86
N PHE A 14 -4.43 -19.18 -10.98
CA PHE A 14 -5.54 -18.51 -11.64
C PHE A 14 -6.80 -18.49 -10.76
N ARG A 15 -7.08 -19.57 -10.02
CA ARG A 15 -8.20 -19.65 -9.09
C ARG A 15 -7.99 -18.74 -7.86
N GLU A 16 -6.80 -18.72 -7.28
CA GLU A 16 -6.49 -17.82 -6.16
C GLU A 16 -6.51 -16.36 -6.60
N TRP A 17 -5.94 -16.04 -7.76
CA TRP A 17 -5.94 -14.70 -8.31
C TRP A 17 -7.36 -14.22 -8.63
N THR A 18 -8.22 -15.08 -9.17
CA THR A 18 -9.63 -14.74 -9.40
C THR A 18 -10.33 -14.51 -8.06
N ILE A 19 -10.28 -15.45 -7.11
CA ILE A 19 -10.93 -15.31 -5.79
C ILE A 19 -10.47 -14.04 -5.06
N GLU A 20 -9.16 -13.78 -4.99
CA GLU A 20 -8.61 -12.57 -4.36
C GLU A 20 -8.98 -11.29 -5.11
N SER A 21 -9.10 -11.34 -6.44
CA SER A 21 -9.53 -10.19 -7.24
C SER A 21 -10.96 -9.77 -6.95
N TRP A 22 -11.86 -10.72 -6.69
CA TRP A 22 -13.28 -10.47 -6.38
C TRP A 22 -13.56 -10.00 -4.94
N ARG A 23 -12.63 -10.19 -4.01
CA ARG A 23 -12.80 -9.72 -2.62
C ARG A 23 -12.79 -8.18 -2.56
N PRO A 24 -13.69 -7.50 -1.84
CA PRO A 24 -13.57 -6.06 -1.64
C PRO A 24 -12.30 -5.75 -0.83
N ILE A 25 -11.72 -4.57 -1.05
CA ILE A 25 -10.61 -4.09 -0.21
C ILE A 25 -11.21 -3.71 1.14
N ALA A 26 -10.71 -4.31 2.23
CA ALA A 26 -11.17 -4.00 3.58
C ALA A 26 -10.83 -2.55 3.94
N PRO A 27 -11.66 -1.85 4.73
CA PRO A 27 -11.34 -0.51 5.20
C PRO A 27 -10.09 -0.52 6.09
N ALA A 28 -9.40 0.62 6.18
CA ALA A 28 -8.30 0.77 7.13
C ALA A 28 -8.80 0.60 8.58
N PHE A 29 -7.98 -0.02 9.43
CA PHE A 29 -8.31 -0.26 10.83
C PHE A 29 -8.50 1.04 11.62
N ALA A 30 -7.65 2.03 11.37
CA ALA A 30 -7.70 3.34 12.00
C ALA A 30 -7.29 4.40 10.98
N LYS A 31 -7.86 5.60 11.11
CA LYS A 31 -7.55 6.75 10.28
C LYS A 31 -6.85 7.82 11.11
N PRO A 32 -5.55 8.11 10.86
CA PRO A 32 -4.83 9.15 11.60
C PRO A 32 -5.32 10.55 11.19
N GLN A 33 -5.03 11.54 12.02
CA GLN A 33 -5.32 12.95 11.74
C GLN A 33 -4.03 13.78 11.78
N PRO A 34 -3.18 13.76 10.74
CA PRO A 34 -1.87 14.42 10.78
C PRO A 34 -1.93 15.94 10.97
N ALA A 35 -3.09 16.56 10.72
CA ALA A 35 -3.32 17.98 10.94
C ALA A 35 -3.37 18.36 12.44
N THR A 36 -3.62 17.41 13.34
CA THR A 36 -3.69 17.66 14.79
C THR A 36 -2.37 17.36 15.51
N TRP A 37 -1.35 16.93 14.77
CA TRP A 37 -0.07 16.56 15.35
C TRP A 37 0.73 17.80 15.75
N SER A 38 1.37 17.73 16.92
CA SER A 38 2.31 18.75 17.38
C SER A 38 3.69 18.54 16.76
N ASP A 39 4.28 19.62 16.26
CA ASP A 39 5.65 19.63 15.73
C ASP A 39 6.71 19.71 16.85
N ALA A 40 6.30 19.73 18.12
CA ALA A 40 7.19 19.66 19.28
C ALA A 40 7.47 18.21 19.75
N GLN A 41 6.93 17.21 19.05
CA GLN A 41 7.09 15.80 19.40
C GLN A 41 7.22 14.92 18.15
N VAL A 42 7.64 13.67 18.35
CA VAL A 42 7.62 12.68 17.28
C VAL A 42 6.28 11.96 17.28
N THR A 43 5.55 12.01 16.16
CA THR A 43 4.31 11.23 15.95
C THR A 43 4.44 10.36 14.72
N LEU A 44 3.83 9.17 14.78
CA LEU A 44 3.86 8.20 13.70
C LEU A 44 2.46 7.65 13.46
N ALA A 45 2.12 7.40 12.20
CA ALA A 45 0.96 6.60 11.83
C ALA A 45 1.33 5.58 10.75
N TRP A 46 0.88 4.35 10.97
CA TRP A 46 0.98 3.29 9.98
C TRP A 46 -0.14 3.45 8.95
N LEU A 47 0.24 3.61 7.68
CA LEU A 47 -0.71 3.74 6.56
C LEU A 47 -0.96 2.40 5.86
N GLY A 48 -0.36 1.30 6.33
CA GLY A 48 -0.46 -0.04 5.76
C GLY A 48 0.79 -0.46 5.00
N HIS A 49 1.02 -1.77 4.86
CA HIS A 49 2.26 -2.34 4.29
C HIS A 49 3.51 -1.79 5.02
N ALA A 50 4.55 -1.39 4.30
CA ALA A 50 5.74 -0.71 4.82
C ALA A 50 5.60 0.83 4.86
N THR A 51 4.40 1.36 4.60
CA THR A 51 4.17 2.81 4.56
C THR A 51 3.86 3.35 5.95
N VAL A 52 4.74 4.20 6.45
CA VAL A 52 4.60 4.93 7.72
C VAL A 52 4.74 6.42 7.44
N LEU A 53 3.78 7.20 7.95
CA LEU A 53 3.87 8.65 8.00
C LEU A 53 4.46 9.05 9.35
N ILE A 54 5.57 9.78 9.33
CA ILE A 54 6.30 10.22 10.51
C ILE A 54 6.32 11.74 10.51
N ASN A 55 5.94 12.35 11.62
CA ASN A 55 6.29 13.73 11.93
C ASN A 55 7.46 13.70 12.90
N PHE A 56 8.62 14.14 12.45
CA PHE A 56 9.82 14.25 13.25
C PHE A 56 10.09 15.72 13.52
N PHE A 57 9.52 16.23 14.61
CA PHE A 57 9.64 17.64 15.01
C PHE A 57 9.31 18.63 13.88
N GLY A 58 8.20 18.41 13.18
CA GLY A 58 7.74 19.23 12.05
C GLY A 58 8.24 18.77 10.68
N VAL A 59 9.22 17.86 10.60
CA VAL A 59 9.66 17.26 9.34
C VAL A 59 8.78 16.05 9.03
N LYS A 60 8.01 16.12 7.93
CA LYS A 60 7.07 15.07 7.55
C LYS A 60 7.73 14.09 6.58
N ILE A 61 7.96 12.88 7.08
CA ILE A 61 8.65 11.80 6.37
C ILE A 61 7.64 10.70 6.01
N LEU A 62 7.67 10.24 4.76
CA LEU A 62 6.87 9.11 4.29
C LEU A 62 7.78 7.96 3.87
N THR A 63 7.59 6.78 4.46
CA THR A 63 8.37 5.58 4.11
C THR A 63 7.67 4.76 3.02
N ASP A 64 8.43 4.17 2.10
CA ASP A 64 7.99 3.15 1.12
C ASP A 64 6.51 3.29 0.67
N PRO A 65 6.16 4.38 -0.05
CA PRO A 65 4.78 4.77 -0.28
C PRO A 65 4.06 3.78 -1.20
N ALA A 66 3.15 3.01 -0.62
CA ALA A 66 2.22 2.14 -1.29
C ALA A 66 0.81 2.58 -0.90
N LEU A 67 0.19 3.49 -1.65
CA LEU A 67 -1.13 4.06 -1.30
C LEU A 67 -2.23 3.68 -2.27
N PHE A 68 -1.89 3.13 -3.45
CA PHE A 68 -2.88 2.79 -4.46
C PHE A 68 -3.51 1.40 -4.21
N PRO A 69 -4.73 1.15 -4.74
CA PRO A 69 -5.40 -0.15 -4.61
C PRO A 69 -4.61 -1.34 -5.17
N ARG A 70 -3.70 -1.08 -6.12
CA ARG A 70 -2.80 -2.04 -6.76
C ARG A 70 -1.39 -1.49 -6.87
N ILE A 71 -0.40 -2.36 -6.72
CA ILE A 71 1.02 -2.07 -6.97
C ILE A 71 1.45 -2.90 -8.17
N GLY A 72 2.23 -2.32 -9.09
CA GLY A 72 2.75 -3.04 -10.26
C GLY A 72 2.86 -2.17 -11.50
N ILE A 73 2.76 -2.81 -12.67
CA ILE A 73 2.95 -2.16 -13.97
C ILE A 73 1.72 -1.31 -14.28
N ARG A 74 1.93 0.00 -14.45
CA ARG A 74 0.87 0.94 -14.84
C ARG A 74 0.72 0.96 -16.36
N LEU A 75 -0.47 0.63 -16.83
CA LEU A 75 -0.91 0.75 -18.23
C LEU A 75 -1.93 1.88 -18.35
N PRO A 76 -2.21 2.38 -19.56
CA PRO A 76 -3.25 3.39 -19.76
C PRO A 76 -4.60 2.91 -19.20
N GLY A 77 -5.07 3.57 -18.14
CA GLY A 77 -6.36 3.29 -17.51
C GLY A 77 -6.38 2.20 -16.43
N PHE A 78 -5.31 1.43 -16.21
CA PHE A 78 -5.28 0.40 -15.15
C PHE A 78 -3.88 -0.03 -14.71
N THR A 79 -3.77 -0.63 -13.53
CA THR A 79 -2.53 -1.19 -12.99
C THR A 79 -2.64 -2.71 -12.94
N ILE A 80 -1.67 -3.41 -13.57
CA ILE A 80 -1.53 -4.86 -13.44
C ILE A 80 -0.58 -5.14 -12.29
N GLY A 81 -1.07 -5.87 -11.30
CA GLY A 81 -0.27 -6.35 -10.19
C GLY A 81 -1.12 -6.72 -8.98
N PRO A 82 -0.47 -7.09 -7.86
CA PRO A 82 -1.15 -7.44 -6.63
C PRO A 82 -2.09 -6.33 -6.17
N LYS A 83 -3.31 -6.75 -5.78
CA LYS A 83 -4.29 -5.88 -5.15
C LYS A 83 -4.04 -5.85 -3.64
N ARG A 84 -4.22 -4.69 -3.03
CA ARG A 84 -4.24 -4.57 -1.57
C ARG A 84 -5.43 -5.34 -0.99
N LEU A 85 -5.21 -5.94 0.17
CA LEU A 85 -6.28 -6.56 0.96
C LEU A 85 -6.98 -5.52 1.84
N THR A 86 -6.24 -4.50 2.28
CA THR A 86 -6.73 -3.42 3.14
C THR A 86 -6.38 -2.06 2.54
N ALA A 87 -7.33 -1.13 2.58
CA ALA A 87 -7.16 0.25 2.12
C ALA A 87 -6.04 0.93 2.91
N PRO A 88 -5.32 1.89 2.32
CA PRO A 88 -4.39 2.70 3.11
C PRO A 88 -5.16 3.49 4.18
N ALA A 89 -4.49 3.83 5.29
CA ALA A 89 -5.12 4.64 6.34
C ALA A 89 -5.41 6.08 5.89
N LEU A 90 -4.67 6.56 4.89
CA LEU A 90 -4.87 7.84 4.21
C LEU A 90 -4.73 7.65 2.71
N GLU A 91 -5.61 8.27 1.95
CA GLU A 91 -5.45 8.40 0.50
C GLU A 91 -4.36 9.44 0.16
N PHE A 92 -3.85 9.41 -1.07
CA PHE A 92 -2.78 10.33 -1.50
C PHE A 92 -3.13 11.82 -1.27
N HIS A 93 -4.37 12.20 -1.53
CA HIS A 93 -4.84 13.59 -1.36
C HIS A 93 -5.11 13.98 0.10
N GLU A 94 -5.05 13.03 1.04
CA GLU A 94 -5.22 13.26 2.48
C GLU A 94 -3.88 13.38 3.19
N LEU A 95 -2.77 13.09 2.49
CA LEU A 95 -1.45 13.28 3.03
C LEU A 95 -1.20 14.77 3.31
N PRO A 96 -0.56 15.10 4.44
CA PRO A 96 -0.03 16.43 4.63
C PRO A 96 1.09 16.69 3.62
N LYS A 97 1.59 17.93 3.54
CA LYS A 97 2.82 18.22 2.82
C LYS A 97 3.94 17.30 3.33
N ILE A 98 4.54 16.53 2.42
CA ILE A 98 5.65 15.62 2.73
C ILE A 98 6.96 16.35 2.39
N ASP A 99 7.90 16.35 3.32
CA ASP A 99 9.21 16.98 3.15
C ASP A 99 10.26 15.97 2.68
N LEU A 100 10.12 14.71 3.06
CA LEU A 100 11.06 13.64 2.72
C LEU A 100 10.33 12.33 2.41
N ILE A 101 10.78 11.63 1.36
CA ILE A 101 10.38 10.25 1.09
C ILE A 101 11.57 9.34 1.35
N LEU A 102 11.39 8.34 2.21
CA LEU A 102 12.39 7.33 2.50
C LEU A 102 12.03 6.05 1.76
N LEU A 103 12.84 5.69 0.77
CA LEU A 103 12.73 4.42 0.06
C LEU A 103 13.79 3.46 0.61
N SER A 104 13.34 2.34 1.17
CA SER A 104 14.24 1.28 1.60
C SER A 104 14.91 0.62 0.39
N HIS A 105 14.15 0.39 -0.69
CA HIS A 105 14.60 -0.15 -1.97
C HIS A 105 13.52 -0.02 -3.06
N ALA A 106 13.88 -0.38 -4.30
CA ALA A 106 12.94 -0.44 -5.43
C ALA A 106 12.49 -1.89 -5.68
N HIS A 107 11.21 -2.15 -5.40
CA HIS A 107 10.52 -3.42 -5.65
C HIS A 107 9.90 -3.50 -7.05
#